data_AF-E3BE94-F1
#
_entry.id   AF-E3BE94-F1
#
_cell.length_a   1.000
_cell.length_b   1.000
_cell.length_c   1.000
_cell.angle_alpha   90.00
_cell.angle_beta   90.00
_cell.angle_gamma   90.00
#
_symmetry.space_group_name_H-M   'P 1'
#
loop_
_entity.id
_entity.type
_entity.pdbx_description
1 polymer ?
#
loop_
_entity_poly.entity_id
_entity_poly.type
_entity_poly.pdbx_seq_one_letter_code
_entity_poly.pdbx_strand_id
1 'polypeptide(L)'
;MNEYQISFLVDNTLSRSRIGKPLRYLAKKFKCSLRIINITQNRSAPLNNSMAVMQVGLIKGDLCQIAAIGIDAELACFVLKAVISEHYTVIGPQIAHHCSNDIGKRLPQLATPCHSCWYYAKAHTVLTKFECLKGLAQLIYPECTDELLLAFVKREERSSTHITQGIAMPHVMFAPIDWVAVGVIRSDTPIDWDSPLGGVHLAIALVLPTNPSREQIITATNLTRNMLAEPIAERLLSTRNRIDLQALLMYASVDLIPR
;
A
#
# COMPACT_ATOMS: atom_id res chain seq x y z
N MET A 1 -9.51 -14.06 -10.60
CA MET A 1 -8.15 -14.61 -10.74
C MET A 1 -7.22 -13.78 -9.86
N ASN A 2 -6.32 -14.41 -9.09
CA ASN A 2 -5.50 -13.68 -8.11
C ASN A 2 -4.31 -13.00 -8.79
N GLU A 3 -4.13 -11.70 -8.52
CA GLU A 3 -2.88 -10.99 -8.83
C GLU A 3 -1.82 -11.32 -7.78
N TYR A 4 -0.63 -11.66 -8.26
CA TYR A 4 0.60 -11.82 -7.49
C TYR A 4 1.54 -10.68 -7.82
N GLN A 5 2.40 -10.31 -6.87
CA GLN A 5 3.19 -9.10 -7.00
C GLN A 5 4.54 -9.19 -6.30
N ILE A 6 5.49 -8.43 -6.82
CA ILE A 6 6.80 -8.18 -6.23
C ILE A 6 6.96 -6.67 -6.12
N SER A 7 7.06 -6.14 -4.90
CA SER A 7 7.33 -4.72 -4.69
C SER A 7 8.82 -4.50 -4.41
N PHE A 8 9.42 -3.50 -5.03
CA PHE A 8 10.84 -3.20 -4.89
C PHE A 8 11.12 -1.69 -5.01
N LEU A 9 12.23 -1.27 -4.44
CA LEU A 9 12.73 0.09 -4.52
C LEU A 9 13.97 0.13 -5.41
N VAL A 10 14.01 1.12 -6.30
CA VAL A 10 15.17 1.35 -7.18
C VAL A 10 16.26 2.08 -6.39
N ASP A 11 17.28 1.37 -5.95
CA ASP A 11 18.45 1.92 -5.23
C ASP A 11 19.65 2.20 -6.16
N ASN A 12 19.76 1.46 -7.27
CA ASN A 12 20.82 1.56 -8.26
C ASN A 12 20.30 1.71 -9.70
N THR A 13 20.57 2.86 -10.32
CA THR A 13 20.09 3.19 -11.67
C THR A 13 20.93 2.59 -12.80
N LEU A 14 22.16 2.15 -12.51
CA LEU A 14 23.04 1.52 -13.50
C LEU A 14 22.53 0.12 -13.92
N SER A 15 21.68 -0.49 -13.10
CA SER A 15 21.08 -1.80 -13.36
C SER A 15 20.01 -1.80 -14.46
N ARG A 16 19.48 -0.63 -14.86
CA ARG A 16 18.35 -0.52 -15.82
C ARG A 16 18.65 -1.17 -17.17
N SER A 17 19.87 -1.00 -17.70
CA SER A 17 20.28 -1.57 -18.98
C SER A 17 20.56 -3.08 -18.92
N ARG A 18 20.84 -3.60 -17.72
CA ARG A 18 21.22 -5.01 -17.49
C ARG A 18 20.02 -5.88 -17.21
N ILE A 19 19.03 -5.37 -16.46
CA ILE A 19 17.90 -6.17 -15.98
C ILE A 19 16.81 -6.41 -17.04
N GLY A 20 16.70 -5.56 -18.06
CA GLY A 20 15.63 -5.65 -19.07
C GLY A 20 15.64 -6.95 -19.89
N LYS A 21 16.81 -7.43 -20.30
CA LYS A 21 16.93 -8.68 -21.08
C LYS A 21 16.56 -9.93 -20.24
N PRO A 22 17.13 -10.15 -19.03
CA PRO A 22 16.75 -11.25 -18.15
C PRO A 22 15.25 -11.27 -17.82
N LEU A 23 14.66 -10.13 -17.43
CA LEU A 23 13.24 -10.06 -17.07
C LEU A 23 12.34 -10.45 -18.26
N ARG A 24 12.63 -9.92 -19.45
CA ARG A 24 11.86 -10.27 -20.65
C ARG A 24 12.00 -11.74 -21.02
N TYR A 25 13.23 -12.28 -20.95
CA TYR A 25 13.48 -13.68 -21.26
C TYR A 25 12.64 -14.60 -20.35
N LEU A 26 12.67 -14.34 -19.05
CA LEU A 26 11.91 -15.10 -18.05
C LEU A 26 10.40 -14.87 -18.20
N ALA A 27 9.96 -13.65 -18.45
CA ALA A 27 8.53 -13.34 -18.61
C ALA A 27 7.86 -14.15 -19.74
N LYS A 28 8.61 -14.50 -20.79
CA LYS A 28 8.10 -15.34 -21.90
C LYS A 28 7.97 -16.83 -21.55
N LYS A 29 8.49 -17.28 -20.41
CA LYS A 29 8.47 -18.69 -19.99
C LYS A 29 7.20 -19.10 -19.26
N PHE A 30 6.41 -18.13 -18.81
CA PHE A 30 5.23 -18.36 -17.97
C PHE A 30 3.94 -18.09 -18.73
N LYS A 31 2.89 -18.89 -18.46
CA LYS A 31 1.54 -18.67 -18.99
C LYS A 31 0.78 -17.69 -18.11
N CYS A 32 1.31 -16.48 -17.98
CA CYS A 32 0.68 -15.38 -17.24
C CYS A 32 0.98 -14.02 -17.89
N SER A 33 0.09 -13.06 -17.66
CA SER A 33 0.33 -11.66 -17.94
C SER A 33 1.28 -11.09 -16.89
N LEU A 34 2.36 -10.43 -17.34
CA LEU A 34 3.38 -9.84 -16.49
C LEU A 34 3.59 -8.38 -16.88
N ARG A 35 3.49 -7.48 -15.90
CA ARG A 35 3.64 -6.04 -16.08
C ARG A 35 4.60 -5.48 -15.05
N ILE A 36 5.51 -4.61 -15.48
CA ILE A 36 6.28 -3.76 -14.58
C ILE A 36 5.56 -2.43 -14.44
N ILE A 37 5.48 -1.93 -13.22
CA ILE A 37 4.74 -0.74 -12.82
C ILE A 37 5.70 0.12 -12.00
N ASN A 38 5.98 1.32 -12.47
CA ASN A 38 6.63 2.36 -11.71
C ASN A 38 5.55 3.22 -11.07
N ILE A 39 5.34 3.03 -9.76
CA ILE A 39 4.25 3.65 -9.01
C ILE A 39 4.55 5.15 -8.85
N THR A 40 5.81 5.47 -8.52
CA THR A 40 6.28 6.85 -8.34
C THR A 40 6.11 7.69 -9.61
N GLN A 41 6.45 7.14 -10.77
CA GLN A 41 6.36 7.86 -12.05
C GLN A 41 5.01 7.69 -12.76
N ASN A 42 4.08 6.92 -12.18
CA ASN A 42 2.82 6.51 -12.81
C ASN A 42 2.99 5.97 -14.25
N ARG A 43 3.90 5.00 -14.42
CA ARG A 43 4.17 4.35 -15.72
C ARG A 43 4.07 2.86 -15.59
N SER A 44 3.61 2.19 -16.63
CA SER A 44 3.59 0.74 -16.68
C SER A 44 3.90 0.20 -18.07
N ALA A 45 4.45 -1.02 -18.13
CA ALA A 45 4.73 -1.69 -19.39
C ALA A 45 4.66 -3.21 -19.24
N PRO A 46 4.18 -3.94 -20.26
CA PRO A 46 4.18 -5.41 -20.24
C PRO A 46 5.62 -5.93 -20.37
N LEU A 47 6.00 -6.89 -19.52
CA LEU A 47 7.38 -7.40 -19.46
C LEU A 47 7.80 -8.24 -20.68
N ASN A 48 6.86 -8.63 -21.53
CA ASN A 48 7.17 -9.27 -22.81
C ASN A 48 7.77 -8.28 -23.84
N ASN A 49 7.62 -6.97 -23.62
CA ASN A 49 8.19 -5.90 -24.45
C ASN A 49 9.68 -5.71 -24.15
N SER A 50 10.51 -5.64 -25.19
CA SER A 50 11.96 -5.35 -25.09
C SER A 50 12.27 -4.00 -24.45
N MET A 51 11.35 -3.05 -24.56
CA MET A 51 11.53 -1.70 -24.03
C MET A 51 10.85 -1.49 -22.68
N ALA A 52 10.30 -2.53 -22.04
CA ALA A 52 9.47 -2.37 -20.83
C ALA A 52 10.17 -1.58 -19.72
N VAL A 53 11.41 -1.95 -19.37
CA VAL A 53 12.20 -1.28 -18.32
C VAL A 53 12.53 0.17 -18.68
N MET A 54 12.73 0.45 -19.97
CA MET A 54 12.97 1.82 -20.46
C MET A 54 11.69 2.65 -20.47
N GLN A 55 10.56 2.06 -20.86
CA GLN A 55 9.25 2.71 -20.90
C GLN A 55 8.79 3.14 -19.51
N VAL A 56 8.98 2.29 -18.50
CA VAL A 56 8.64 2.66 -17.11
C VAL A 56 9.60 3.66 -16.50
N GLY A 57 10.77 3.88 -17.12
CA GLY A 57 11.69 4.95 -16.74
C GLY A 57 12.07 4.94 -15.26
N LEU A 58 12.57 3.81 -14.75
CA LEU A 58 12.99 3.66 -13.36
C LEU A 58 13.96 4.77 -12.95
N ILE A 59 13.91 5.35 -11.76
CA ILE A 59 14.84 6.34 -11.20
C ILE A 59 15.20 5.96 -9.76
N LYS A 60 16.37 6.37 -9.27
CA LYS A 60 16.77 6.09 -7.89
C LYS A 60 15.72 6.68 -6.95
N GLY A 61 15.19 5.87 -6.04
CA GLY A 61 14.11 6.22 -5.12
C GLY A 61 12.71 5.80 -5.61
N ASP A 62 12.55 5.38 -6.87
CA ASP A 62 11.23 4.96 -7.36
C ASP A 62 10.76 3.68 -6.66
N LEU A 63 9.51 3.71 -6.23
CA LEU A 63 8.76 2.55 -5.77
C LEU A 63 8.13 1.86 -6.98
N CYS A 64 8.43 0.58 -7.15
CA CYS A 64 7.99 -0.20 -8.30
C CYS A 64 7.37 -1.53 -7.89
N GLN A 65 6.54 -2.07 -8.80
CA GLN A 65 5.95 -3.38 -8.68
C GLN A 65 6.08 -4.17 -9.99
N ILE A 66 6.26 -5.49 -9.88
CA ILE A 66 5.90 -6.42 -10.97
C ILE A 66 4.59 -7.08 -10.57
N ALA A 67 3.58 -6.98 -11.42
CA ALA A 67 2.28 -7.63 -11.26
C ALA A 67 2.16 -8.81 -12.23
N ALA A 68 1.69 -9.95 -11.71
CA ALA A 68 1.49 -11.20 -12.43
C ALA A 68 0.04 -11.70 -12.28
N ILE A 69 -0.62 -12.00 -13.40
CA ILE A 69 -1.98 -12.53 -13.42
C ILE A 69 -2.05 -13.70 -14.41
N GLY A 70 -2.47 -14.86 -13.95
CA GLY A 70 -2.53 -16.07 -14.78
C GLY A 70 -2.28 -17.33 -13.98
N ILE A 71 -2.16 -18.45 -14.69
CA ILE A 71 -2.00 -19.79 -14.10
C ILE A 71 -0.65 -19.88 -13.37
N ASP A 72 0.42 -19.45 -14.02
CA ASP A 72 1.78 -19.56 -13.49
C ASP A 72 2.23 -18.29 -12.71
N ALA A 73 1.30 -17.42 -12.32
CA ALA A 73 1.61 -16.09 -11.79
C ALA A 73 2.47 -16.12 -10.52
N GLU A 74 2.15 -17.04 -9.59
CA GLU A 74 2.90 -17.21 -8.35
C GLU A 74 4.35 -17.65 -8.61
N LEU A 75 4.52 -18.66 -9.45
CA LEU A 75 5.83 -19.18 -9.85
C LEU A 75 6.64 -18.12 -10.61
N ALA A 76 5.99 -17.39 -11.51
CA ALA A 76 6.62 -16.27 -12.22
C ALA A 76 7.13 -15.22 -11.24
N CYS A 77 6.33 -14.83 -10.24
CA CYS A 77 6.76 -13.90 -9.21
C CYS A 77 7.94 -14.44 -8.39
N PHE A 78 7.92 -15.72 -8.02
CA PHE A 78 9.03 -16.34 -7.29
C PHE A 78 10.35 -16.26 -8.07
N VAL A 79 10.35 -16.64 -9.35
CA VAL A 79 11.55 -16.64 -10.20
C VAL A 79 12.02 -15.21 -10.50
N LEU A 80 11.12 -14.30 -10.84
CA LEU A 80 11.47 -12.91 -11.15
C LEU A 80 11.99 -12.17 -9.90
N LYS A 81 11.53 -12.53 -8.71
CA LYS A 81 12.00 -11.92 -7.45
C LYS A 81 13.51 -12.13 -7.26
N ALA A 82 14.05 -13.30 -7.61
CA ALA A 82 15.49 -13.56 -7.55
C ALA A 82 16.27 -12.58 -8.43
N VAL A 83 15.84 -12.41 -9.69
CA VAL A 83 16.47 -11.49 -10.64
C VAL A 83 16.37 -10.03 -10.18
N ILE A 84 15.21 -9.62 -9.63
CA ILE A 84 15.04 -8.27 -9.09
C ILE A 84 15.99 -8.05 -7.91
N SER A 85 16.11 -9.03 -7.01
CA SER A 85 16.93 -8.89 -5.80
C SER A 85 18.44 -8.77 -6.08
N GLU A 86 18.91 -9.15 -7.26
CA GLU A 86 20.30 -8.92 -7.70
C GLU A 86 20.58 -7.45 -8.06
N HIS A 87 19.54 -6.66 -8.30
CA HIS A 87 19.64 -5.33 -8.89
C HIS A 87 18.97 -4.21 -8.10
N TYR A 88 17.93 -4.54 -7.33
CA TYR A 88 17.06 -3.62 -6.61
C TYR A 88 16.69 -4.20 -5.23
N THR A 89 16.32 -3.32 -4.30
CA THR A 89 15.91 -3.75 -2.97
C THR A 89 14.44 -4.17 -2.96
N VAL A 90 14.17 -5.47 -2.76
CA VAL A 90 12.81 -6.01 -2.63
C VAL A 90 12.19 -5.66 -1.26
N ILE A 91 10.92 -5.29 -1.26
CA ILE A 91 10.17 -4.86 -0.06
C ILE A 91 9.59 -6.06 0.70
N GLY A 92 8.83 -6.92 0.03
CA GLY A 92 8.22 -8.10 0.61
C GLY A 92 9.24 -9.04 1.25
N PRO A 93 8.80 -10.03 2.06
CA PRO A 93 9.67 -10.73 2.99
C PRO A 93 10.89 -11.29 2.26
N GLN A 94 12.07 -10.76 2.61
CA GLN A 94 13.27 -11.58 2.57
C GLN A 94 12.95 -12.82 3.42
N ILE A 95 13.59 -13.96 3.15
CA ILE A 95 13.28 -15.26 3.79
C ILE A 95 13.41 -15.24 5.34
N ALA A 96 13.68 -14.09 5.96
CA ALA A 96 13.72 -13.88 7.40
C ALA A 96 12.41 -13.28 7.97
N HIS A 97 11.91 -13.94 9.02
CA HIS A 97 10.68 -13.71 9.79
C HIS A 97 10.61 -12.39 10.62
N HIS A 98 11.01 -11.23 10.08
CA HIS A 98 10.91 -9.97 10.86
C HIS A 98 9.75 -9.07 10.43
N CYS A 99 8.99 -8.64 11.44
CA CYS A 99 7.71 -7.94 11.35
C CYS A 99 7.85 -6.45 10.97
N SER A 100 6.70 -5.86 10.65
CA SER A 100 6.40 -4.64 9.87
C SER A 100 6.93 -3.28 10.34
N ASN A 101 7.49 -3.12 11.54
CA ASN A 101 7.75 -1.77 12.06
C ASN A 101 9.08 -1.13 11.63
N ASP A 102 9.97 -1.89 10.99
CA ASP A 102 11.31 -1.42 10.61
C ASP A 102 11.45 -1.12 9.11
N ILE A 103 10.37 -1.07 8.32
CA ILE A 103 10.44 -0.70 6.89
C ILE A 103 11.14 0.65 6.73
N GLY A 104 10.79 1.65 7.54
CA GLY A 104 11.43 2.98 7.48
C GLY A 104 12.92 2.96 7.84
N LYS A 105 13.36 2.03 8.71
CA LYS A 105 14.79 1.85 9.03
C LYS A 105 15.54 1.15 7.90
N ARG A 106 14.92 0.12 7.30
CA ARG A 106 15.50 -0.65 6.19
C ARG A 106 15.50 0.12 4.88
N LEU A 107 14.46 0.93 4.65
CA LEU A 107 14.22 1.72 3.44
C LEU A 107 13.98 3.18 3.86
N PRO A 108 15.05 3.95 4.12
CA PRO A 108 14.93 5.35 4.53
C PRO A 108 14.16 6.22 3.53
N GLN A 109 14.10 5.82 2.25
CA GLN A 109 13.32 6.53 1.23
C GLN A 109 11.79 6.48 1.48
N LEU A 110 11.33 5.51 2.28
CA LEU A 110 9.93 5.37 2.66
C LEU A 110 9.65 5.90 4.08
N ALA A 111 10.67 6.39 4.79
CA ALA A 111 10.50 6.85 6.16
C ALA A 111 9.60 8.09 6.22
N THR A 112 8.54 8.01 7.05
CA THR A 112 7.64 9.15 7.28
C THR A 112 8.36 10.26 8.08
N PRO A 113 8.01 11.54 7.85
CA PRO A 113 8.68 12.64 8.52
C PRO A 113 8.38 12.70 10.03
N CYS A 114 7.30 12.06 10.48
CA CYS A 114 6.97 11.91 11.89
C CYS A 114 6.92 10.44 12.33
N HIS A 115 6.88 10.20 13.63
CA HIS A 115 6.58 8.88 14.19
C HIS A 115 5.17 8.44 13.78
N SER A 116 5.10 7.31 13.08
CA SER A 116 3.86 6.69 12.62
C SER A 116 3.80 5.21 13.00
N CYS A 117 2.63 4.76 13.47
CA CYS A 117 2.38 3.36 13.80
C CYS A 117 1.40 2.74 12.80
N TRP A 118 1.69 1.52 12.37
CA TRP A 118 0.99 0.84 11.31
C TRP A 118 0.37 -0.46 11.82
N TYR A 119 -0.92 -0.62 11.57
CA TYR A 119 -1.70 -1.79 12.00
C TYR A 119 -2.41 -2.40 10.80
N TYR A 120 -2.46 -3.73 10.77
CA TYR A 120 -3.08 -4.46 9.67
C TYR A 120 -3.83 -5.69 10.18
N ALA A 121 -5.05 -5.89 9.69
CA ALA A 121 -5.77 -7.15 9.78
C ALA A 121 -6.39 -7.53 8.43
N LYS A 122 -6.51 -8.84 8.21
CA LYS A 122 -7.33 -9.40 7.14
C LYS A 122 -8.64 -9.91 7.76
N ALA A 123 -9.77 -9.48 7.23
CA ALA A 123 -11.06 -10.01 7.61
C ALA A 123 -11.18 -11.47 7.14
N HIS A 124 -11.64 -12.33 8.04
CA HIS A 124 -11.92 -13.75 7.77
C HIS A 124 -13.41 -14.04 7.66
N THR A 125 -14.24 -13.05 7.96
CA THR A 125 -15.70 -13.11 7.91
C THR A 125 -16.22 -11.89 7.16
N VAL A 126 -17.48 -11.95 6.73
CA VAL A 126 -18.19 -10.75 6.26
C VAL A 126 -18.29 -9.78 7.43
N LEU A 127 -17.98 -8.51 7.18
CA LEU A 127 -18.05 -7.44 8.17
C LEU A 127 -19.16 -6.46 7.79
N THR A 128 -19.87 -5.98 8.78
CA THR A 128 -20.64 -4.73 8.70
C THR A 128 -19.70 -3.52 8.82
N LYS A 129 -20.16 -2.33 8.42
CA LYS A 129 -19.42 -1.08 8.63
C LYS A 129 -19.04 -0.89 10.10
N PHE A 130 -19.98 -1.12 11.02
CA PHE A 130 -19.74 -0.96 12.45
C PHE A 130 -18.67 -1.93 12.98
N GLU A 131 -18.73 -3.21 12.60
CA GLU A 131 -17.70 -4.19 12.99
C GLU A 131 -16.33 -3.83 12.41
N CYS A 132 -16.28 -3.29 11.19
CA CYS A 132 -15.04 -2.80 10.60
C CYS A 132 -14.46 -1.61 11.39
N LEU A 133 -15.28 -0.61 11.73
CA LEU A 133 -14.86 0.53 12.57
C LEU A 133 -14.39 0.08 13.96
N LYS A 134 -15.10 -0.88 14.58
CA LYS A 134 -14.70 -1.47 15.86
C LYS A 134 -13.37 -2.22 15.76
N GLY A 135 -13.19 -3.00 14.70
CA GLY A 135 -11.92 -3.69 14.42
C GLY A 135 -10.76 -2.71 14.24
N LEU A 136 -10.98 -1.60 13.53
CA LEU A 136 -9.97 -0.54 13.35
C LEU A 136 -9.61 0.12 14.69
N ALA A 137 -10.61 0.44 15.51
CA ALA A 137 -10.38 0.99 16.84
C ALA A 137 -9.59 0.02 17.73
N GLN A 138 -9.95 -1.27 17.73
CA GLN A 138 -9.27 -2.31 18.50
C GLN A 138 -7.82 -2.53 18.04
N LEU A 139 -7.56 -2.45 16.74
CA LEU A 139 -6.20 -2.56 16.18
C LEU A 139 -5.30 -1.41 16.60
N ILE A 140 -5.82 -0.18 16.59
CA ILE A 140 -5.04 1.03 16.83
C ILE A 140 -4.87 1.31 18.33
N TYR A 141 -5.94 1.13 19.10
CA TYR A 141 -6.00 1.51 20.50
C TYR A 141 -6.77 0.46 21.33
N PRO A 142 -6.16 -0.72 21.58
CA PRO A 142 -6.83 -1.83 22.27
C PRO A 142 -7.16 -1.52 23.74
N GLU A 143 -6.42 -0.60 24.38
CA GLU A 143 -6.59 -0.26 25.80
C GLU A 143 -7.96 0.36 26.11
N CYS A 144 -8.50 1.18 25.19
CA CYS A 144 -9.82 1.79 25.31
C CYS A 144 -10.50 1.88 23.93
N THR A 145 -10.86 0.70 23.39
CA THR A 145 -11.44 0.59 22.04
C THR A 145 -12.70 1.42 21.85
N ASP A 146 -13.54 1.50 22.89
CA ASP A 146 -14.85 2.18 22.80
C ASP A 146 -14.73 3.69 22.57
N GLU A 147 -13.69 4.33 23.11
CA GLU A 147 -13.47 5.77 22.92
C GLU A 147 -13.10 6.11 21.47
N LEU A 148 -12.18 5.35 20.88
CA LEU A 148 -11.79 5.53 19.49
C LEU A 148 -12.90 5.09 18.52
N LEU A 149 -13.64 4.03 18.85
CA LEU A 149 -14.82 3.62 18.10
C LEU A 149 -15.87 4.75 18.08
N LEU A 150 -16.17 5.34 19.23
CA LEU A 150 -17.11 6.45 19.32
C LEU A 150 -16.66 7.64 18.46
N ALA A 151 -15.37 7.94 18.43
CA ALA A 151 -14.81 8.97 17.56
C ALA A 151 -15.04 8.65 16.07
N PHE A 152 -14.79 7.41 15.64
CA PHE A 152 -15.05 6.99 14.26
C PHE A 152 -16.54 7.05 13.90
N VAL A 153 -17.43 6.58 14.78
CA VAL A 153 -18.88 6.62 14.54
C VAL A 153 -19.34 8.08 14.38
N LYS A 154 -18.96 8.97 15.30
CA LYS A 154 -19.27 10.41 15.20
C LYS A 154 -18.74 11.05 13.93
N ARG A 155 -17.60 10.59 13.42
CA ARG A 155 -17.06 11.07 12.13
C ARG A 155 -17.89 10.57 10.96
N GLU A 156 -18.25 9.30 10.96
CA GLU A 156 -19.02 8.67 9.88
C GLU A 156 -20.43 9.24 9.77
N GLU A 157 -21.07 9.57 10.89
CA GLU A 157 -22.41 10.20 10.95
C GLU A 157 -22.45 11.58 10.26
N ARG A 158 -21.33 12.31 10.24
CA ARG A 158 -21.28 13.62 9.57
C ARG A 158 -21.32 13.49 8.06
N SER A 159 -20.64 12.48 7.53
CA SER A 159 -20.58 12.15 6.11
C SER A 159 -19.79 10.85 5.95
N SER A 160 -20.23 10.00 5.00
CA SER A 160 -19.56 8.75 4.66
C SER A 160 -18.08 8.97 4.40
N THR A 161 -17.24 8.08 4.94
CA THR A 161 -15.79 8.10 4.68
C THR A 161 -15.37 7.23 3.50
N HIS A 162 -16.33 6.79 2.67
CA HIS A 162 -16.04 6.13 1.40
C HIS A 162 -15.47 7.16 0.40
N ILE A 163 -14.16 7.09 0.15
CA ILE A 163 -13.42 8.13 -0.61
C ILE A 163 -13.24 7.81 -2.10
N THR A 164 -13.15 6.53 -2.45
CA THR A 164 -13.04 6.04 -3.83
C THR A 164 -13.46 4.58 -3.87
N GLN A 165 -13.80 4.07 -5.06
CA GLN A 165 -14.31 2.71 -5.24
C GLN A 165 -13.43 1.69 -4.51
N GLY A 166 -14.02 0.92 -3.59
CA GLY A 166 -13.32 -0.13 -2.84
C GLY A 166 -12.54 0.34 -1.61
N ILE A 167 -12.43 1.65 -1.35
CA ILE A 167 -11.63 2.20 -0.24
C ILE A 167 -12.46 3.17 0.62
N ALA A 168 -12.54 2.88 1.92
CA ALA A 168 -12.96 3.83 2.93
C ALA A 168 -11.78 4.35 3.75
N MET A 169 -11.87 5.60 4.20
CA MET A 169 -10.85 6.24 5.00
C MET A 169 -11.41 6.92 6.26
N PRO A 170 -11.80 6.14 7.29
CA PRO A 170 -12.21 6.69 8.59
C PRO A 170 -11.08 7.50 9.21
N HIS A 171 -11.32 8.76 9.57
CA HIS A 171 -10.25 9.60 10.11
C HIS A 171 -10.71 10.51 11.23
N VAL A 172 -9.91 10.60 12.29
CA VAL A 172 -10.24 11.38 13.49
C VAL A 172 -8.99 12.00 14.11
N MET A 173 -9.20 13.09 14.84
CA MET A 173 -8.28 13.56 15.86
C MET A 173 -8.65 12.89 17.20
N PHE A 174 -7.67 12.37 17.92
CA PHE A 174 -7.87 11.54 19.09
C PHE A 174 -6.85 11.92 20.18
N ALA A 175 -7.34 12.35 21.34
CA ALA A 175 -6.50 12.91 22.40
C ALA A 175 -5.55 11.91 23.06
N PRO A 176 -5.91 10.62 23.24
CA PRO A 176 -5.04 9.65 23.91
C PRO A 176 -3.78 9.20 23.16
N ILE A 177 -3.53 9.69 21.94
CA ILE A 177 -2.31 9.35 21.17
C ILE A 177 -1.53 10.61 20.82
N ASP A 178 -0.21 10.48 20.77
CA ASP A 178 0.72 11.57 20.41
C ASP A 178 1.42 11.32 19.04
N TRP A 179 1.02 10.27 18.32
CA TRP A 179 1.61 9.83 17.05
C TRP A 179 0.54 9.69 15.95
N VAL A 180 0.97 9.54 14.69
CA VAL A 180 0.05 9.20 13.60
C VAL A 180 -0.17 7.70 13.57
N ALA A 181 -1.42 7.24 13.71
CA ALA A 181 -1.75 5.82 13.55
C ALA A 181 -2.48 5.58 12.23
N VAL A 182 -2.05 4.56 11.50
CA VAL A 182 -2.75 4.06 10.31
C VAL A 182 -3.14 2.61 10.52
N GLY A 183 -4.46 2.36 10.59
CA GLY A 183 -5.01 1.02 10.73
C GLY A 183 -5.63 0.56 9.41
N VAL A 184 -5.36 -0.68 9.01
CA VAL A 184 -5.87 -1.23 7.74
C VAL A 184 -6.62 -2.52 8.01
N ILE A 185 -7.87 -2.59 7.56
CA ILE A 185 -8.62 -3.84 7.44
C ILE A 185 -8.84 -4.12 5.96
N ARG A 186 -8.36 -5.29 5.50
CA ARG A 186 -8.66 -5.83 4.17
C ARG A 186 -9.77 -6.87 4.25
N SER A 187 -10.77 -6.76 3.40
CA SER A 187 -11.85 -7.72 3.25
C SER A 187 -11.93 -8.25 1.81
N ASP A 188 -11.97 -9.58 1.67
CA ASP A 188 -12.19 -10.21 0.36
C ASP A 188 -13.67 -10.10 -0.07
N THR A 189 -14.60 -9.95 0.88
CA THR A 189 -16.01 -9.65 0.65
C THR A 189 -16.27 -8.14 0.77
N PRO A 190 -17.04 -7.53 -0.14
CA PRO A 190 -17.32 -6.10 -0.06
C PRO A 190 -18.11 -5.77 1.22
N ILE A 191 -17.69 -4.72 1.92
CA ILE A 191 -18.38 -4.15 3.09
C ILE A 191 -19.28 -3.02 2.57
N ASP A 192 -20.57 -3.06 2.92
CA ASP A 192 -21.45 -1.92 2.64
C ASP A 192 -21.03 -0.72 3.49
N TRP A 193 -20.81 0.43 2.84
CA TRP A 193 -20.35 1.65 3.48
C TRP A 193 -21.38 2.79 3.42
N ASP A 194 -22.64 2.46 3.12
CA ASP A 194 -23.74 3.42 2.96
C ASP A 194 -23.40 4.53 1.96
N SER A 195 -22.84 4.15 0.81
CA SER A 195 -22.34 5.08 -0.20
C SER A 195 -22.63 4.57 -1.62
N PRO A 196 -22.96 5.48 -2.56
CA PRO A 196 -23.22 5.10 -3.96
C PRO A 196 -21.96 4.63 -4.70
N LEU A 197 -20.76 4.77 -4.11
CA LEU A 197 -19.49 4.35 -4.72
C LEU A 197 -19.25 2.84 -4.68
N GLY A 198 -20.18 2.06 -4.10
CA GLY A 198 -20.14 0.60 -4.07
C GLY A 198 -19.61 0.02 -2.76
N GLY A 199 -19.11 -1.22 -2.83
CA GLY A 199 -18.59 -1.93 -1.66
C GLY A 199 -17.14 -1.62 -1.35
N VAL A 200 -16.80 -1.57 -0.05
CA VAL A 200 -15.45 -1.32 0.45
C VAL A 200 -14.71 -2.64 0.68
N HIS A 201 -13.48 -2.73 0.15
CA HIS A 201 -12.57 -3.87 0.36
C HIS A 201 -11.38 -3.51 1.24
N LEU A 202 -11.04 -2.23 1.33
CA LEU A 202 -9.99 -1.70 2.18
C LEU A 202 -10.54 -0.56 3.03
N ALA A 203 -10.61 -0.75 4.34
CA ALA A 203 -10.84 0.33 5.28
C ALA A 203 -9.48 0.75 5.86
N ILE A 204 -9.09 2.00 5.64
CA ILE A 204 -7.80 2.56 6.03
C ILE A 204 -8.06 3.71 7.01
N ALA A 205 -8.02 3.41 8.29
CA ALA A 205 -8.19 4.42 9.33
C ALA A 205 -6.95 5.28 9.50
N LEU A 206 -7.14 6.59 9.66
CA LEU A 206 -6.10 7.56 9.97
C LEU A 206 -6.43 8.30 11.28
N VAL A 207 -5.60 8.13 12.30
CA VAL A 207 -5.79 8.78 13.60
C VAL A 207 -4.62 9.72 13.85
N LEU A 208 -4.92 10.96 14.19
CA LEU A 208 -3.96 11.98 14.59
C LEU A 208 -4.16 12.38 16.06
N PRO A 209 -3.12 12.88 16.76
CA PRO A 209 -3.32 13.63 17.99
C PRO A 209 -4.25 14.84 17.77
N THR A 210 -4.88 15.33 18.84
CA THR A 210 -5.70 16.55 18.81
C THR A 210 -4.89 17.82 18.57
N ASN A 211 -3.59 17.80 18.91
CA ASN A 211 -2.65 18.89 18.64
C ASN A 211 -1.50 18.39 17.76
N PRO A 212 -1.74 18.12 16.45
CA PRO A 212 -0.75 17.53 15.60
C PRO A 212 0.39 18.49 15.27
N SER A 213 1.62 17.96 15.25
CA SER A 213 2.78 18.68 14.77
C SER A 213 2.67 18.95 13.26
N ARG A 214 3.49 19.89 12.76
CA ARG A 214 3.56 20.18 11.32
C ARG A 214 3.86 18.93 10.48
N GLU A 215 4.77 18.08 10.94
CA GLU A 215 5.14 16.84 10.24
C GLU A 215 4.00 15.82 10.21
N GLN A 216 3.22 15.73 11.29
CA GLN A 216 2.04 14.86 11.36
C GLN A 216 0.94 15.35 10.42
N ILE A 217 0.71 16.66 10.34
CA ILE A 217 -0.23 17.26 9.38
C ILE A 217 0.21 16.97 7.94
N ILE A 218 1.50 17.15 7.63
CA ILE A 218 2.05 16.87 6.29
C ILE A 218 1.85 15.40 5.92
N THR A 219 2.20 14.48 6.83
CA THR A 219 2.05 13.03 6.66
C THR A 219 0.60 12.66 6.34
N ALA A 220 -0.35 13.15 7.14
CA ALA A 220 -1.78 12.91 6.94
C ALA A 220 -2.31 13.53 5.63
N THR A 221 -1.89 14.75 5.32
CA THR A 221 -2.30 15.46 4.10
C THR A 221 -1.80 14.77 2.84
N ASN A 222 -0.55 14.30 2.84
CA ASN A 222 0.01 13.55 1.72
C ASN A 222 -0.73 12.21 1.55
N LEU A 223 -0.92 11.46 2.63
CA LEU A 223 -1.61 10.17 2.59
C LEU A 223 -3.03 10.32 2.02
N THR A 224 -3.84 11.20 2.60
CA THR A 224 -5.22 11.47 2.14
C THR A 224 -5.26 11.88 0.67
N ARG A 225 -4.41 12.81 0.24
CA ARG A 225 -4.37 13.29 -1.16
C ARG A 225 -3.95 12.19 -2.13
N ASN A 226 -2.90 11.45 -1.80
CA ASN A 226 -2.33 10.44 -2.69
C ASN A 226 -3.23 9.22 -2.81
N MET A 227 -3.98 8.87 -1.76
CA MET A 227 -4.99 7.80 -1.82
C MET A 227 -6.15 8.10 -2.78
N LEU A 228 -6.44 9.38 -3.06
CA LEU A 228 -7.44 9.79 -4.05
C LEU A 228 -6.91 9.71 -5.49
N ALA A 229 -5.60 9.59 -5.69
CA ALA A 229 -5.04 9.43 -7.02
C ALA A 229 -5.28 8.01 -7.52
N GLU A 230 -5.93 7.87 -8.69
CA GLU A 230 -6.30 6.57 -9.28
C GLU A 230 -5.15 5.54 -9.30
N PRO A 231 -3.90 5.90 -9.70
CA PRO A 231 -2.81 4.92 -9.73
C PRO A 231 -2.50 4.32 -8.36
N ILE A 232 -2.56 5.11 -7.28
CA ILE A 232 -2.30 4.64 -5.93
C ILE A 232 -3.48 3.81 -5.42
N ALA A 233 -4.72 4.28 -5.62
CA ALA A 233 -5.92 3.57 -5.20
C ALA A 233 -6.00 2.15 -5.80
N GLU A 234 -5.77 2.03 -7.12
CA GLU A 234 -5.72 0.74 -7.80
C GLU A 234 -4.63 -0.19 -7.24
N ARG A 235 -3.45 0.37 -6.95
CA ARG A 235 -2.35 -0.40 -6.37
C ARG A 235 -2.62 -0.84 -4.94
N LEU A 236 -3.23 0.01 -4.11
CA LEU A 236 -3.65 -0.37 -2.77
C LEU A 236 -4.62 -1.56 -2.83
N LEU A 237 -5.65 -1.49 -3.68
CA LEU A 237 -6.66 -2.54 -3.83
C LEU A 237 -6.08 -3.88 -4.28
N SER A 238 -5.21 -3.86 -5.29
CA SER A 238 -4.54 -5.06 -5.83
C SER A 238 -3.47 -5.63 -4.90
N THR A 239 -2.90 -4.82 -4.00
CA THR A 239 -1.77 -5.21 -3.16
C THR A 239 -2.17 -6.05 -1.95
N ARG A 240 -2.01 -7.37 -2.04
CA ARG A 240 -2.42 -8.32 -0.98
C ARG A 240 -1.42 -8.51 0.14
N ASN A 241 -0.13 -8.36 -0.12
CA ASN A 241 0.89 -8.56 0.90
C ASN A 241 0.89 -7.36 1.87
N ARG A 242 0.79 -7.62 3.18
CA ARG A 242 0.70 -6.57 4.20
C ARG A 242 1.93 -5.63 4.23
N ILE A 243 3.13 -6.15 3.98
CA ILE A 243 4.38 -5.38 4.00
C ILE A 243 4.45 -4.47 2.77
N ASP A 244 4.06 -5.00 1.61
CA ASP A 244 3.96 -4.20 0.39
C ASP A 244 2.89 -3.11 0.52
N LEU A 245 1.75 -3.42 1.14
CA LEU A 245 0.67 -2.47 1.38
C LEU A 245 1.10 -1.36 2.32
N GLN A 246 1.81 -1.71 3.40
CA GLN A 246 2.40 -0.72 4.29
C GLN A 246 3.41 0.16 3.55
N ALA A 247 4.28 -0.41 2.71
CA ALA A 247 5.24 0.38 1.94
C ALA A 247 4.57 1.35 0.95
N LEU A 248 3.46 0.94 0.30
CA LEU A 248 2.65 1.84 -0.53
C LEU A 248 2.05 2.99 0.27
N LEU A 249 1.51 2.71 1.46
CA LEU A 249 0.91 3.75 2.31
C LEU A 249 1.98 4.68 2.90
N MET A 250 3.15 4.14 3.27
CA MET A 250 4.31 4.94 3.69
C MET A 250 4.77 5.84 2.56
N TYR A 251 4.92 5.31 1.34
CA TYR A 251 5.23 6.11 0.16
C TYR A 251 4.21 7.23 -0.06
N ALA A 252 2.91 6.90 -0.02
CA ALA A 252 1.82 7.87 -0.13
C ALA A 252 1.85 8.94 0.98
N SER A 253 2.53 8.69 2.10
CA SER A 253 2.65 9.63 3.23
C SER A 253 3.85 10.56 3.13
N VAL A 254 4.86 10.24 2.31
CA VAL A 254 6.14 10.97 2.24
C VAL A 254 6.15 12.01 1.12
N ASP A 255 5.61 11.70 -0.05
CA ASP A 255 5.85 12.52 -1.24
C ASP A 255 4.95 13.76 -1.38
N LEU A 256 5.63 14.91 -1.48
CA LEU A 256 5.22 16.07 -2.28
C LEU A 256 5.39 15.68 -3.76
N ILE A 257 4.35 15.19 -4.43
CA ILE A 257 4.36 15.01 -5.89
C ILE A 257 4.79 16.35 -6.53
N PRO A 258 5.98 16.45 -7.19
CA PRO A 258 6.17 17.47 -8.18
C PRO A 258 5.34 17.04 -9.38
N ARG A 259 4.36 17.88 -9.76
CA ARG A 259 3.60 17.71 -10.99
C ARG A 259 4.50 17.72 -12.21
#